data_AF-A0A2G6DTH8-F1
#
_entry.id   AF-A0A2G6DTH8-F1
#
_cell.length_a   1.000
_cell.length_b   1.000
_cell.length_c   1.000
_cell.angle_alpha   90.00
_cell.angle_beta   90.00
_cell.angle_gamma   90.00
#
_symmetry.space_group_name_H-M   'P 1'
#
loop_
_entity.id
_entity.type
_entity.pdbx_description
1 polymer ?
#
loop_
_entity_poly.entity_id
_entity_poly.type
_entity_poly.pdbx_seq_one_letter_code
_entity_poly.pdbx_strand_id
1 'polypeptide(L)'
;MTHSESTGPQQGDAQEPAEPTVIRDRRRIDPETGQLREQGTAGGASSEPADQAAASSDKQPGDEHAGADQLGGAAADLAAERLADLQRLQAEYVNYRKRVERDRDVAKDKAVAS
;
A
#
# COMPACT_ATOMS: atom_id res chain seq x y z
N MET A 1 -30.71 43.38 27.48
CA MET A 1 -29.46 42.97 26.82
C MET A 1 -28.59 42.23 27.82
N THR A 2 -28.44 40.92 27.61
CA THR A 2 -27.57 40.00 28.37
C THR A 2 -26.20 39.96 27.71
N HIS A 3 -25.12 40.31 28.42
CA HIS A 3 -23.76 40.03 27.96
C HIS A 3 -22.85 39.67 29.13
N SER A 4 -22.40 38.41 29.16
CA SER A 4 -20.98 38.03 29.11
C SER A 4 -20.77 36.65 29.75
N GLU A 5 -20.90 35.60 28.93
CA GLU A 5 -20.18 34.34 29.16
C GLU A 5 -18.76 34.53 28.60
N SER A 6 -17.75 34.42 29.48
CA SER A 6 -16.33 34.51 29.14
C SER A 6 -15.66 33.16 29.39
N THR A 7 -15.51 32.42 28.29
CA THR A 7 -14.45 31.47 27.90
C THR A 7 -13.48 30.94 28.97
N GLY A 8 -13.42 29.60 29.08
CA GLY A 8 -12.26 28.82 29.53
C GLY A 8 -12.05 27.63 28.57
N PRO A 9 -10.79 27.20 28.30
CA PRO A 9 -10.44 26.45 27.10
C PRO A 9 -10.62 24.93 27.23
N GLN A 10 -11.04 24.32 26.12
CA GLN A 10 -10.50 23.09 25.53
C GLN A 10 -10.08 21.97 26.52
N GLN A 11 -11.04 21.12 26.90
CA GLN A 11 -10.70 19.76 27.29
C GLN A 11 -10.15 19.07 26.05
N GLY A 12 -8.83 18.88 26.02
CA GLY A 12 -8.19 18.06 25.01
C GLY A 12 -8.79 16.68 25.06
N ASP A 13 -9.33 16.24 23.93
CA ASP A 13 -9.47 14.83 23.61
C ASP A 13 -8.11 14.19 23.86
N ALA A 14 -7.98 13.55 25.02
CA ALA A 14 -6.92 12.61 25.28
C ALA A 14 -7.15 11.49 24.28
N GLN A 15 -6.44 11.60 23.16
CA GLN A 15 -6.41 10.61 22.11
C GLN A 15 -5.95 9.31 22.76
N GLU A 16 -6.92 8.48 23.15
CA GLU A 16 -6.65 7.12 23.57
C GLU A 16 -5.78 6.50 22.48
N PRO A 17 -4.62 5.91 22.82
CA PRO A 17 -3.83 5.23 21.84
C PRO A 17 -4.72 4.14 21.26
N ALA A 18 -5.18 4.32 20.02
CA ALA A 18 -6.05 3.38 19.35
C ALA A 18 -5.42 2.00 19.47
N GLU A 19 -6.08 1.11 20.22
CA GLU A 19 -5.57 -0.23 20.46
C GLU A 19 -5.33 -0.90 19.09
N PRO A 20 -4.16 -1.52 18.88
CA PRO A 20 -3.86 -2.11 17.59
C PRO A 20 -4.87 -3.24 17.33
N THR A 21 -5.65 -3.10 16.25
CA THR A 21 -6.62 -4.11 15.85
C THR A 21 -5.87 -5.36 15.37
N VAL A 22 -5.86 -6.41 16.17
CA VAL A 22 -5.16 -7.68 15.88
C VAL A 22 -6.06 -8.58 15.02
N ILE A 23 -5.78 -8.64 13.73
CA ILE A 23 -6.45 -9.55 12.79
C ILE A 23 -5.65 -10.85 12.74
N ARG A 24 -6.23 -11.94 13.24
CA ARG A 24 -5.61 -13.27 13.18
C ARG A 24 -5.94 -13.93 11.84
N ASP A 25 -4.99 -13.89 10.90
CA ASP A 25 -5.09 -14.66 9.68
C ASP A 25 -4.74 -16.13 9.93
N ARG A 26 -5.58 -17.05 9.48
CA ARG A 26 -5.34 -18.50 9.57
C ARG A 26 -4.49 -19.02 8.41
N ARG A 27 -4.27 -18.18 7.39
CA ARG A 27 -3.32 -18.48 6.31
C ARG A 27 -1.92 -18.44 6.92
N ARG A 28 -1.11 -19.46 6.61
CA ARG A 28 0.27 -19.58 7.08
C ARG A 28 1.17 -18.61 6.31
N ILE A 29 0.90 -17.32 6.46
CA ILE A 29 1.67 -16.24 5.87
C ILE A 29 2.67 -15.76 6.91
N ASP A 30 3.90 -15.59 6.47
CA ASP A 30 4.93 -15.04 7.33
C ASP A 30 4.68 -13.55 7.60
N PRO A 31 4.68 -13.10 8.88
CA PRO A 31 4.29 -11.74 9.23
C PRO A 31 5.34 -10.68 8.87
N GLU A 32 6.60 -11.06 8.64
CA GLU A 32 7.67 -10.12 8.27
C GLU A 32 7.83 -10.01 6.76
N THR A 33 7.55 -11.09 6.03
CA THR A 33 7.79 -11.17 4.58
C THR A 33 6.51 -11.20 3.74
N GLY A 34 5.35 -11.47 4.33
CA GLY A 34 4.07 -11.55 3.62
C GLY A 34 3.95 -12.73 2.65
N GLN A 35 4.91 -13.67 2.67
CA GLN A 35 4.93 -14.82 1.76
C GLN A 35 4.26 -16.05 2.38
N LEU A 36 3.71 -16.92 1.53
CA LEU A 36 3.12 -18.19 1.95
C LEU A 36 4.22 -19.14 2.42
N ARG A 37 4.15 -19.59 3.67
CA ARG A 37 5.12 -20.53 4.24
C ARG A 37 4.91 -21.92 3.65
N GLU A 38 5.66 -22.25 2.61
CA GLU A 38 5.79 -23.62 2.11
C GLU A 38 6.55 -24.46 3.15
N GLN A 39 5.93 -25.53 3.64
CA GLN A 39 6.59 -26.44 4.57
C GLN A 39 7.70 -27.22 3.83
N GLY A 40 8.93 -26.76 3.98
CA GLY A 40 10.11 -27.60 3.81
C GLY A 40 10.26 -28.56 5.00
N THR A 41 9.86 -29.81 4.78
CA THR A 41 10.31 -31.06 5.43
C THR A 41 11.24 -30.94 6.65
N ALA A 42 10.70 -31.12 7.86
CA ALA A 42 11.38 -31.78 8.98
C ALA A 42 10.37 -32.21 10.08
N GLY A 43 9.92 -33.46 10.02
CA GLY A 43 9.43 -34.21 11.20
C GLY A 43 7.97 -34.64 11.22
N GLY A 44 7.71 -35.92 10.92
CA GLY A 44 6.56 -36.68 11.47
C GLY A 44 5.54 -37.20 10.45
N ALA A 45 5.56 -38.51 10.21
CA ALA A 45 4.71 -39.26 9.29
C ALA A 45 3.22 -39.36 9.70
N SER A 46 2.30 -39.40 8.73
CA SER A 46 1.32 -40.50 8.51
C SER A 46 0.21 -40.15 7.50
N SER A 47 0.10 -41.00 6.47
CA SER A 47 -1.13 -41.58 5.89
C SER A 47 -2.11 -40.73 5.06
N GLU A 48 -1.94 -40.84 3.73
CA GLU A 48 -2.93 -41.24 2.68
C GLU A 48 -4.31 -40.56 2.48
N PRO A 49 -4.85 -40.63 1.23
CA PRO A 49 -5.89 -39.74 0.72
C PRO A 49 -7.31 -40.33 0.91
N ALA A 50 -8.29 -39.47 1.15
CA ALA A 50 -9.71 -39.84 1.08
C ALA A 50 -10.39 -39.03 -0.02
N ASP A 51 -10.49 -39.66 -1.19
CA ASP A 51 -11.46 -39.37 -2.23
C ASP A 51 -12.87 -39.58 -1.67
N GLN A 52 -13.73 -38.57 -1.72
CA GLN A 52 -15.17 -38.76 -1.92
C GLN A 52 -15.73 -37.62 -2.77
N ALA A 53 -16.14 -38.02 -3.96
CA ALA A 53 -16.72 -37.21 -5.01
C ALA A 53 -18.13 -36.69 -4.69
N ALA A 54 -18.40 -35.54 -5.32
CA ALA A 54 -19.66 -35.12 -5.93
C ALA A 54 -20.91 -34.95 -5.03
N ALA A 55 -21.23 -33.68 -4.75
CA ALA A 55 -22.60 -33.21 -4.72
C ALA A 55 -22.73 -31.98 -5.62
N SER A 56 -23.46 -32.20 -6.71
CA SER A 56 -23.89 -31.30 -7.76
C SER A 56 -24.51 -30.00 -7.27
N SER A 57 -24.19 -28.88 -7.94
CA SER A 57 -25.17 -28.09 -8.71
C SER A 57 -24.54 -26.76 -9.11
N ASP A 58 -24.19 -26.69 -10.39
CA ASP A 58 -24.52 -25.58 -11.29
C ASP A 58 -24.83 -24.23 -10.61
N LYS A 59 -23.80 -23.42 -10.39
CA LYS A 59 -23.94 -21.96 -10.29
C LYS A 59 -23.50 -21.36 -11.62
N GLN A 60 -24.48 -21.17 -12.48
CA GLN A 60 -24.59 -20.15 -13.53
C GLN A 60 -23.36 -19.21 -13.66
N PRO A 61 -22.55 -19.29 -14.74
CA PRO A 61 -21.48 -18.35 -15.00
C PRO A 61 -22.08 -17.12 -15.69
N GLY A 62 -22.61 -16.19 -14.90
CA GLY A 62 -23.25 -15.02 -15.47
C GLY A 62 -23.70 -14.04 -14.41
N ASP A 63 -22.72 -13.34 -13.81
CA ASP A 63 -22.79 -11.94 -13.33
C ASP A 63 -21.57 -11.59 -12.46
N GLU A 64 -20.87 -12.57 -11.88
CA GLU A 64 -19.72 -12.32 -11.00
C GLU A 64 -18.47 -11.80 -11.77
N HIS A 65 -18.35 -12.08 -13.06
CA HIS A 65 -17.23 -11.61 -13.89
C HIS A 65 -17.31 -10.13 -14.29
N ALA A 66 -18.51 -9.55 -14.41
CA ALA A 66 -18.69 -8.16 -14.86
C ALA A 66 -18.25 -7.15 -13.77
N GLY A 67 -18.50 -7.46 -12.50
CA GLY A 67 -18.02 -6.65 -11.37
C GLY A 67 -16.51 -6.76 -11.15
N ALA A 68 -15.94 -7.94 -11.32
CA ALA A 68 -14.49 -8.15 -11.19
C ALA A 68 -13.69 -7.39 -12.26
N ASP A 69 -14.20 -7.32 -13.49
CA ASP A 69 -13.60 -6.57 -14.60
C ASP A 69 -13.65 -5.05 -14.35
N GLN A 70 -14.75 -4.53 -13.81
CA GLN A 70 -14.87 -3.11 -13.44
C GLN A 70 -13.94 -2.72 -12.28
N LEU A 71 -13.83 -3.56 -11.23
CA LEU A 71 -12.86 -3.33 -10.15
C LEU A 71 -11.41 -3.44 -10.65
N GLY A 72 -11.13 -4.37 -11.57
CA GLY A 72 -9.82 -4.50 -12.22
C GLY A 72 -9.46 -3.27 -13.04
N GLY A 73 -10.42 -2.73 -13.81
CA GLY A 73 -10.26 -1.49 -14.57
C GLY A 73 -9.96 -0.29 -13.67
N ALA A 74 -10.75 -0.08 -12.62
CA ALA A 74 -10.52 1.03 -11.67
C ALA A 74 -9.15 0.93 -10.96
N ALA A 75 -8.71 -0.29 -10.63
CA ALA A 75 -7.38 -0.51 -10.06
C ALA A 75 -6.26 -0.23 -11.08
N ALA A 76 -6.47 -0.58 -12.35
CA ALA A 76 -5.53 -0.31 -13.44
C ALA A 76 -5.41 1.20 -13.72
N ASP A 77 -6.53 1.92 -13.71
CA ASP A 77 -6.56 3.39 -13.88
C ASP A 77 -5.80 4.09 -12.75
N LEU A 78 -6.08 3.72 -11.48
CA LEU A 78 -5.34 4.24 -10.33
C LEU A 78 -3.84 3.94 -10.46
N ALA A 79 -3.47 2.73 -10.86
CA ALA A 79 -2.06 2.37 -11.06
C ALA A 79 -1.40 3.20 -12.17
N ALA A 80 -2.11 3.48 -13.26
CA ALA A 80 -1.63 4.32 -14.35
C ALA A 80 -1.42 5.77 -13.90
N GLU A 81 -2.34 6.33 -13.12
CA GLU A 81 -2.20 7.68 -12.53
C GLU A 81 -0.98 7.76 -11.61
N ARG A 82 -0.82 6.79 -10.69
CA ARG A 82 0.34 6.75 -9.80
C ARG A 82 1.65 6.61 -10.56
N LEU A 83 1.66 5.80 -11.62
CA LEU A 83 2.83 5.67 -12.48
C LEU A 83 3.17 6.99 -13.18
N ALA A 84 2.16 7.70 -13.70
CA ALA A 84 2.36 9.00 -14.34
C ALA A 84 2.89 10.05 -13.36
N ASP A 85 2.37 10.10 -12.14
CA ASP A 85 2.86 10.99 -11.09
C ASP A 85 4.33 10.71 -10.75
N LEU A 86 4.70 9.44 -10.58
CA LEU A 86 6.08 9.05 -10.30
C LEU A 86 7.02 9.40 -11.45
N GLN A 87 6.60 9.18 -12.69
CA GLN A 87 7.38 9.57 -13.88
C GLN A 87 7.58 11.08 -13.95
N ARG A 88 6.55 11.86 -13.62
CA ARG A 88 6.65 13.32 -13.55
C ARG A 88 7.64 13.76 -12.47
N LEU A 89 7.51 13.25 -11.24
CA LEU A 89 8.42 13.56 -10.14
C LEU A 89 9.86 13.17 -10.46
N GLN A 90 10.06 12.02 -11.11
CA GLN A 90 11.38 11.59 -11.57
C GLN A 90 11.96 12.56 -12.59
N ALA A 91 11.17 13.02 -13.56
CA ALA A 91 11.60 14.01 -14.54
C ALA A 91 11.97 15.35 -13.87
N GLU A 92 11.14 15.82 -12.94
CA GLU A 92 11.40 17.02 -12.15
C GLU A 92 12.70 16.90 -11.34
N TYR A 93 12.91 15.78 -10.66
CA TYR A 93 14.14 15.51 -9.91
C TYR A 93 15.38 15.50 -10.81
N VAL A 94 15.32 14.80 -11.96
CA VAL A 94 16.44 14.76 -12.92
C VAL A 94 16.77 16.15 -13.44
N ASN A 95 15.75 16.97 -13.74
CA ASN A 95 15.94 18.34 -14.21
C ASN A 95 16.53 19.24 -13.12
N TYR A 96 16.04 19.12 -11.88
CA TYR A 96 16.59 19.85 -10.74
C TYR A 96 18.06 19.51 -10.50
N ARG A 97 18.40 18.21 -10.43
CA ARG A 97 19.77 17.74 -10.26
C ARG A 97 20.70 18.30 -11.35
N LYS A 98 20.29 18.21 -12.62
CA LYS A 98 21.05 18.77 -13.75
C LYS A 98 21.28 20.27 -13.63
N ARG A 99 20.27 21.03 -13.16
CA ARG A 99 20.42 22.48 -12.94
C ARG A 99 21.43 22.76 -11.83
N VAL A 100 21.29 22.11 -10.68
CA VAL A 100 22.17 22.28 -9.53
C VAL A 100 23.62 21.91 -9.85
N GLU A 101 23.85 20.82 -10.58
CA GLU A 101 25.19 20.42 -11.01
C GLU A 101 25.84 21.47 -11.90
N ARG A 102 25.10 21.97 -12.90
CA ARG A 102 25.57 23.05 -13.76
C ARG A 102 25.88 24.31 -12.97
N ASP A 103 25.00 24.71 -12.05
CA ASP A 103 25.18 25.91 -11.23
C ASP A 103 26.41 25.77 -10.33
N ARG A 104 26.64 24.56 -9.79
CA ARG A 104 27.83 24.24 -8.99
C ARG A 104 29.10 24.36 -9.83
N ASP A 105 29.10 23.87 -11.06
CA ASP A 105 30.25 23.96 -11.95
C ASP A 105 30.54 25.40 -12.36
N VAL A 106 29.51 26.18 -12.71
CA VAL A 106 29.63 27.63 -12.96
C VAL A 106 30.19 28.37 -11.73
N ALA A 107 29.77 28.01 -10.52
CA ALA A 107 30.28 28.62 -9.30
C ALA A 107 31.77 28.28 -9.06
N LYS A 108 32.20 27.04 -9.34
CA LYS A 108 33.61 26.64 -9.27
C LYS A 108 34.45 27.41 -10.29
N ASP A 109 34.00 27.51 -11.54
CA ASP A 109 34.74 28.20 -12.59
C ASP A 109 34.94 29.68 -12.24
N LYS A 110 33.91 30.33 -11.68
CA LYS A 110 34.01 31.71 -11.19
C LYS A 110 34.99 31.86 -10.03
N ALA A 111 35.03 30.92 -9.10
CA ALA A 111 35.96 30.95 -7.97
C ALA A 111 37.42 30.70 -8.38
N VAL A 112 37.65 29.96 -9.47
CA VAL A 112 39.00 29.76 -10.03
C VAL A 112 39.46 30.99 -10.84
N ALA A 113 38.51 31.72 -11.45
CA ALA A 113 38.80 32.90 -12.27
C ALA A 113 39.00 34.21 -11.46
N SER A 114 38.68 34.22 -10.16
CA SER A 114 38.89 35.35 -9.23
C SER A 114 40.23 35.27 -8.53
#